data_AF-A0A9P5PR01-F1
#
_entry.id   AF-A0A9P5PR01-F1
#
_cell.length_a   1.000
_cell.length_b   1.000
_cell.length_c   1.000
_cell.angle_alpha   90.00
_cell.angle_beta   90.00
_cell.angle_gamma   90.00
#
_symmetry.space_group_name_H-M   'P 1'
#
loop_
_entity.id
_entity.type
_entity.pdbx_description
1 polymer ?
#
loop_
_entity_poly.entity_id
_entity_poly.type
_entity_poly.pdbx_seq_one_letter_code
_entity_poly.pdbx_strand_id
1 'polypeptide(L)'
;MSNIISYLCQFIARQAVDFHLDIKKPFSGQAVLMLGKARQHVKSAILQFSAHQKHWGADLLLKDQFKSKKDTLSAKERREKEKREEGEKEQQENEKRTTKKKPTSDVRPLL
;
A
#
# COMPACT_ATOMS: atom_id res chain seq x y z
N MET A 1 -28.39 10.20 11.54
CA MET A 1 -28.29 8.72 11.37
C MET A 1 -27.43 8.29 10.15
N SER A 2 -26.78 9.20 9.41
CA SER A 2 -26.12 8.87 8.13
C SER A 2 -24.68 8.33 8.19
N ASN A 3 -23.96 8.48 9.30
CA ASN A 3 -22.54 8.13 9.35
C ASN A 3 -22.29 6.62 9.48
N ILE A 4 -23.08 5.90 10.29
CA ILE A 4 -22.86 4.48 10.59
C ILE A 4 -23.03 3.61 9.34
N ILE A 5 -24.05 3.88 8.53
CA ILE A 5 -24.32 3.14 7.29
C ILE A 5 -23.18 3.37 6.28
N SER A 6 -22.67 4.60 6.18
CA SER A 6 -21.53 4.92 5.31
C SER A 6 -20.26 4.16 5.71
N TYR A 7 -19.92 4.15 7.00
CA TYR A 7 -18.76 3.41 7.51
C TYR A 7 -18.89 1.89 7.28
N LEU A 8 -20.08 1.33 7.48
CA LEU A 8 -20.33 -0.09 7.25
C LEU A 8 -20.14 -0.45 5.76
N CYS A 9 -20.66 0.38 4.85
CA CYS A 9 -20.48 0.20 3.41
C CYS A 9 -18.98 0.22 3.02
N GLN A 10 -18.23 1.18 3.55
CA GLN A 10 -16.79 1.29 3.31
C GLN A 10 -16.03 0.08 3.85
N PHE A 11 -16.37 -0.38 5.06
CA PHE A 11 -15.74 -1.55 5.68
C PHE A 11 -15.95 -2.82 4.85
N ILE A 12 -17.20 -3.09 4.43
CA ILE A 12 -17.56 -4.25 3.61
C ILE A 12 -16.84 -4.19 2.27
N ALA A 13 -16.85 -3.05 1.58
CA ALA A 13 -16.17 -2.89 0.30
C ALA A 13 -14.66 -3.09 0.44
N ARG A 14 -14.06 -2.59 1.52
CA ARG A 14 -12.64 -2.79 1.82
C ARG A 14 -12.29 -4.26 2.03
N GLN A 15 -13.11 -5.00 2.77
CA GLN A 15 -12.94 -6.45 2.93
C GLN A 15 -13.09 -7.19 1.61
N ALA A 16 -14.08 -6.84 0.79
CA ALA A 16 -14.27 -7.45 -0.52
C ALA A 16 -13.06 -7.25 -1.45
N VAL A 17 -12.42 -6.08 -1.39
CA VAL A 17 -11.14 -5.83 -2.09
C VAL A 17 -10.05 -6.77 -1.55
N ASP A 18 -9.90 -6.89 -0.23
CA ASP A 18 -8.86 -7.74 0.38
C ASP A 18 -9.01 -9.23 0.07
N PHE A 19 -10.24 -9.74 0.07
CA PHE A 19 -10.48 -11.16 -0.16
C PHE A 19 -10.44 -11.56 -1.64
N HIS A 20 -10.73 -10.62 -2.55
CA HIS A 20 -11.00 -10.99 -3.93
C HIS A 20 -10.13 -10.26 -4.96
N LEU A 21 -9.62 -9.07 -4.67
CA LEU A 21 -8.92 -8.27 -5.68
C LEU A 21 -7.43 -8.18 -5.39
N ASP A 22 -6.63 -8.28 -6.44
CA ASP A 22 -5.18 -8.13 -6.34
C ASP A 22 -4.78 -6.66 -6.52
N ILE A 23 -4.44 -5.98 -5.43
CA ILE A 23 -4.07 -4.55 -5.45
C ILE A 23 -2.80 -4.25 -6.26
N LYS A 24 -1.99 -5.26 -6.61
CA LYS A 24 -0.82 -5.11 -7.48
C LYS A 24 -1.21 -4.95 -8.95
N LYS A 25 -2.38 -5.46 -9.35
CA LYS A 25 -2.88 -5.38 -10.73
C LYS A 25 -3.76 -4.14 -10.93
N PRO A 26 -3.89 -3.59 -12.15
CA PRO A 26 -4.89 -2.56 -12.40
C PRO A 26 -6.30 -3.13 -12.20
N PHE A 27 -7.26 -2.28 -11.80
CA PHE A 27 -8.64 -2.69 -11.56
C PHE A 27 -9.30 -3.31 -12.82
N SER A 28 -8.99 -2.77 -14.01
CA SER A 28 -9.45 -3.32 -15.29
C SER A 28 -8.81 -4.66 -15.67
N GLY A 29 -7.67 -5.00 -15.08
CA GLY A 29 -6.96 -6.26 -15.30
C GLY A 29 -7.30 -7.34 -14.28
N GLN A 30 -8.30 -7.10 -13.41
CA GLN A 30 -8.77 -8.11 -12.48
C GLN A 30 -9.52 -9.21 -13.23
N ALA A 31 -9.38 -10.45 -12.76
CA ALA A 31 -10.13 -11.56 -13.34
C ALA A 31 -11.64 -11.32 -13.17
N VAL A 32 -12.41 -11.52 -14.25
CA VAL A 32 -13.87 -11.29 -14.27
C VAL A 32 -14.56 -12.04 -13.14
N LEU A 33 -14.15 -13.28 -12.87
CA LEU A 33 -14.66 -14.10 -11.77
C LEU A 33 -14.43 -13.45 -10.40
N MET A 34 -13.26 -12.85 -10.19
CA MET A 34 -12.90 -12.22 -8.92
C MET A 34 -13.64 -10.90 -8.71
N LEU A 35 -13.80 -10.11 -9.77
CA LEU A 35 -14.69 -8.94 -9.76
C LEU A 35 -16.13 -9.35 -9.44
N GLY A 36 -16.61 -10.45 -10.02
CA GLY A 36 -17.93 -11.01 -9.72
C GLY A 36 -18.09 -11.38 -8.24
N LYS A 37 -17.10 -12.05 -7.66
CA LYS A 37 -17.09 -12.40 -6.21
C LYS A 37 -17.06 -11.15 -5.32
N ALA A 38 -16.22 -10.17 -5.64
CA ALA A 38 -16.16 -8.90 -4.90
C ALA A 38 -17.49 -8.16 -4.93
N ARG A 39 -18.15 -8.08 -6.10
CA ARG A 39 -19.48 -7.47 -6.24
C ARG A 39 -20.52 -8.23 -5.43
N GLN A 40 -20.50 -9.56 -5.50
CA GLN A 40 -21.46 -10.39 -4.77
C GLN A 40 -21.31 -10.25 -3.25
N HIS A 41 -20.07 -10.19 -2.75
CA HIS A 41 -19.76 -9.95 -1.34
C HIS A 41 -20.37 -8.62 -0.85
N VAL A 42 -20.16 -7.53 -1.61
CA VAL A 42 -20.74 -6.22 -1.26
C VAL A 42 -22.27 -6.26 -1.31
N LYS A 43 -22.86 -6.92 -2.32
CA LYS A 43 -24.32 -7.04 -2.46
C LYS A 43 -24.98 -7.86 -1.36
N SER A 44 -24.39 -9.00 -0.98
CA SER A 44 -24.97 -9.87 0.05
C SER A 44 -25.00 -9.19 1.42
N ALA A 45 -24.08 -8.26 1.67
CA ALA A 45 -24.01 -7.52 2.92
C ALA A 45 -24.78 -6.19 2.89
N ILE A 46 -25.00 -5.59 1.72
CA ILE A 46 -25.67 -4.29 1.57
C ILE A 46 -26.90 -4.43 0.66
N LEU A 47 -28.05 -4.68 1.29
CA LEU A 47 -29.35 -4.86 0.63
C LEU A 47 -29.72 -3.72 -0.32
N GLN A 48 -29.32 -2.48 -0.02
CA GLN A 48 -29.59 -1.29 -0.86
C GLN A 48 -28.96 -1.40 -2.26
N PHE A 49 -27.82 -2.10 -2.39
CA PHE A 49 -27.18 -2.35 -3.68
C PHE A 49 -27.76 -3.54 -4.43
N SER A 50 -28.59 -4.36 -3.77
CA SER A 50 -29.36 -5.42 -4.43
C SER A 50 -30.51 -4.87 -5.25
N ALA A 51 -31.10 -3.73 -4.83
CA ALA A 51 -32.27 -3.13 -5.50
C ALA A 51 -31.92 -2.44 -6.85
N HIS A 52 -30.64 -2.16 -7.11
CA HIS A 52 -30.22 -1.43 -8.30
C HIS A 52 -29.75 -2.38 -9.40
N GLN A 53 -30.49 -2.43 -10.52
CA GLN A 53 -30.29 -3.37 -11.63
C GLN A 53 -28.89 -3.32 -12.29
N LYS A 54 -28.13 -2.23 -12.10
CA LYS A 54 -26.83 -2.04 -12.77
C LYS A 54 -25.61 -2.14 -11.85
N HIS A 55 -25.80 -2.49 -10.57
CA HIS A 55 -24.71 -2.68 -9.59
C HIS A 55 -23.76 -1.48 -9.41
N TRP A 56 -24.13 -0.29 -9.88
CA TRP A 56 -23.27 0.89 -9.88
C TRP A 56 -22.76 1.27 -8.48
N GLY A 57 -23.59 1.13 -7.45
CA GLY A 57 -23.19 1.42 -6.07
C GLY A 57 -22.06 0.51 -5.58
N ALA A 58 -22.16 -0.80 -5.80
CA ALA A 58 -21.14 -1.76 -5.42
C ALA A 58 -19.85 -1.55 -6.23
N ASP A 59 -19.97 -1.29 -7.54
CA ASP A 59 -18.81 -1.05 -8.41
C ASP A 59 -18.06 0.23 -8.05
N LEU A 60 -18.77 1.29 -7.72
CA LEU A 60 -18.18 2.57 -7.32
C LEU A 60 -17.42 2.43 -6.00
N LEU A 61 -18.03 1.76 -5.02
CA LEU A 61 -17.40 1.47 -3.72
C LEU A 61 -16.16 0.60 -3.86
N LEU A 62 -16.22 -0.47 -4.68
CA LEU A 62 -15.07 -1.32 -4.93
C LEU A 62 -13.93 -0.55 -5.59
N LYS A 63 -14.22 0.29 -6.60
CA LYS A 63 -13.20 1.12 -7.26
C LYS A 63 -12.55 2.11 -6.30
N ASP A 64 -13.35 2.76 -5.48
CA ASP A 64 -12.87 3.76 -4.51
C ASP A 64 -11.94 3.11 -3.46
N GLN A 65 -12.39 2.02 -2.84
CA GLN A 65 -11.59 1.31 -1.84
C GLN A 65 -10.35 0.65 -2.44
N PHE A 66 -10.45 0.14 -3.67
CA PHE A 66 -9.30 -0.38 -4.41
C PHE A 66 -8.24 0.70 -4.64
N LYS A 67 -8.66 1.89 -5.11
CA LYS A 67 -7.76 3.02 -5.33
C LYS A 67 -7.10 3.47 -4.03
N SER A 68 -7.88 3.66 -2.98
CA SER A 68 -7.36 4.06 -1.65
C SER A 68 -6.29 3.10 -1.12
N LYS A 69 -6.50 1.79 -1.27
CA LYS A 69 -5.51 0.77 -0.89
C LYS A 69 -4.26 0.83 -1.74
N LYS A 70 -4.40 0.97 -3.05
CA LYS A 70 -3.26 1.09 -3.97
C LYS A 70 -2.42 2.32 -3.66
N ASP A 71 -3.06 3.45 -3.39
CA ASP A 71 -2.39 4.70 -3.03
C ASP A 71 -1.66 4.57 -1.69
N THR A 72 -2.28 3.90 -0.71
CA THR A 72 -1.67 3.61 0.60
C THR A 72 -0.43 2.71 0.45
N LEU A 73 -0.52 1.66 -0.37
CA LEU A 73 0.60 0.77 -0.65
C LEU A 73 1.75 1.53 -1.34
N SER A 74 1.43 2.35 -2.34
CA SER A 74 2.43 3.15 -3.06
C SER A 74 3.12 4.17 -2.13
N ALA A 75 2.37 4.79 -1.22
CA ALA A 75 2.92 5.70 -0.21
C ALA A 75 3.84 4.97 0.79
N LYS A 76 3.48 3.74 1.17
CA LYS A 76 4.32 2.90 2.05
C LYS A 76 5.62 2.51 1.35
N GLU A 77 5.55 2.03 0.11
CA GLU A 77 6.74 1.68 -0.68
C GLU A 77 7.67 2.88 -0.87
N ARG A 78 7.12 4.07 -1.12
CA ARG A 78 7.92 5.29 -1.24
C ARG A 78 8.68 5.60 0.06
N ARG A 79 8.00 5.55 1.21
CA ARG A 79 8.62 5.77 2.52
C ARG A 79 9.69 4.73 2.85
N GLU A 80 9.47 3.47 2.50
CA GLU A 80 10.46 2.40 2.71
C GLU A 80 11.69 2.61 1.81
N LYS A 81 11.49 3.06 0.57
CA LYS A 81 12.59 3.40 -0.34
C LYS A 81 13.40 4.59 0.19
N GLU A 82 12.74 5.67 0.61
CA GLU A 82 13.39 6.85 1.22
C GLU A 82 14.28 6.45 2.41
N LYS A 83 13.78 5.59 3.31
CA LYS A 83 14.55 5.09 4.47
C LYS A 83 15.76 4.26 4.08
N ARG A 84 15.67 3.44 3.03
CA ARG A 84 16.82 2.65 2.53
C ARG A 84 17.90 3.55 1.95
N GLU A 85 17.50 4.53 1.15
CA GLU A 85 18.42 5.51 0.57
C GLU A 85 19.11 6.38 1.63
N GLU A 86 18.42 6.70 2.74
CA GLU A 86 19.02 7.41 3.87
C GLU A 86 20.04 6.53 4.61
N GLY A 87 19.71 5.28 4.91
CA GLY A 87 20.64 4.34 5.55
C GLY A 87 21.87 4.01 4.69
N GLU A 88 21.71 3.90 3.37
CA GLU A 88 22.82 3.69 2.44
C GLU A 88 23.77 4.90 2.39
N LYS A 89 23.24 6.13 2.45
CA LYS A 89 24.05 7.36 2.52
C LYS A 89 24.82 7.47 3.83
N GLU A 90 24.18 7.15 4.95
CA GLU A 90 24.83 7.13 6.27
C GLU A 90 25.95 6.09 6.35
N GLN A 91 25.75 4.89 5.79
CA GLN A 91 26.79 3.85 5.73
C GLN A 91 27.99 4.28 4.90
N GLN A 92 27.77 4.84 3.71
CA GLN A 92 28.85 5.35 2.86
C GLN A 92 29.60 6.53 3.51
N GLU A 93 28.91 7.38 4.26
CA GLU A 93 29.55 8.48 4.99
C GLU A 93 30.41 7.95 6.17
N ASN A 94 29.91 6.96 6.91
CA ASN A 94 30.65 6.36 8.02
C ASN A 94 31.89 5.61 7.53
N GLU A 95 31.81 4.90 6.40
CA GLU A 95 32.92 4.16 5.80
C GLU A 95 34.04 5.10 5.27
N LYS A 96 33.67 6.30 4.79
CA LYS A 96 34.63 7.37 4.42
C LYS A 96 35.27 8.04 5.65
N ARG A 97 34.57 8.11 6.77
CA ARG A 97 35.10 8.68 8.03
C ARG A 97 36.08 7.75 8.73
N THR A 98 35.88 6.44 8.66
CA THR A 98 36.78 5.43 9.27
C THR A 98 38.07 5.22 8.46
N THR A 99 38.03 5.30 7.13
CA THR A 99 39.22 5.17 6.27
C THR A 99 40.18 6.38 6.33
N LYS A 100 39.73 7.56 6.79
CA LYS A 100 40.59 8.74 7.01
C LYS A 100 41.38 8.74 8.32
N LYS A 101 41.11 7.81 9.26
CA LYS A 101 41.83 7.70 10.54
C LYS A 101 42.91 6.61 10.48
N LYS A 102 43.90 6.74 9.60
CA LYS A 102 45.16 6.00 9.75
C LYS A 102 46.08 6.84 10.65
N PRO A 103 46.47 6.39 11.85
CA PRO A 103 47.44 7.13 12.64
C PRO A 103 48.81 6.94 12.00
N THR A 104 49.38 8.00 11.45
CA THR A 104 50.80 8.04 11.09
C THR A 104 51.61 8.08 12.39
N SER A 105 51.87 6.91 12.97
CA SER A 105 52.88 6.78 14.02
C SER A 105 54.25 6.73 13.34
N ASP A 106 54.77 7.91 12.98
CA ASP A 106 56.18 8.04 12.59
C ASP A 106 57.03 8.01 13.85
N VAL A 107 57.57 6.82 14.13
CA VAL A 107 58.55 6.57 15.18
C VAL A 107 59.86 7.23 14.73
N ARG A 108 60.25 8.33 15.38
CA ARG A 108 61.60 8.90 15.24
C ARG A 108 62.63 7.89 15.75
N PRO A 109 63.70 7.58 14.99
CA PRO A 109 64.85 6.90 15.55
C PRO A 109 65.63 7.90 16.43
N LEU A 110 65.81 7.54 17.69
CA LEU A 110 66.88 8.09 18.51
C LEU A 110 68.18 7.40 18.08
N LEU A 111 69.12 8.17 17.53
CA LEU A 111 70.57 8.09 17.72
C LEU A 111 71.27 9.21 16.96
#